data_AF-A0A8R1E1U4-F1
#
_entry.id   AF-A0A8R1E1U4-F1
#
_cell.length_a   1.000
_cell.length_b   1.000
_cell.length_c   1.000
_cell.angle_alpha   90.00
_cell.angle_beta   90.00
_cell.angle_gamma   90.00
#
_symmetry.space_group_name_H-M   'P 1'
#
loop_
_entity.id
_entity.type
_entity.pdbx_description
1 polymer ?
#
loop_
_entity_poly.entity_id
_entity_poly.type
_entity_poly.pdbx_seq_one_letter_code
_entity_poly.pdbx_strand_id
1 'polypeptide(L)'
;MAFINKFLVFDSAFAFLSGILVYLFPAQIGGFFFQKETDGVHWHLLRCVGGQVAASSFVSYKFRNSPTTSQTVCHFTRLIPSVLILMLIFQIESETPNLVNPKALLVLKFLMISTLLTHVILLSKSGWKTGTKLAVSNVFGNFLYQLDALASICIGACWMTFPKWLLHRQVLVELDESHEFLGRVMGVNFIASYIVSTHALYWESEKDRNVAVDGRVVCCIAILGGQIWSQTYQHWSGNHWVGISLFSTWTVIALLYRSYLTWNKKTRRD
;
A
#
# COMPACT_ATOMS: atom_id res chain seq x y z
N MET A 1 -6.07 -23.30 11.01
CA MET A 1 -4.80 -22.93 10.34
C MET A 1 -4.83 -23.21 8.84
N ALA A 2 -4.97 -24.46 8.38
CA ALA A 2 -4.94 -24.77 6.93
C ALA A 2 -5.93 -23.97 6.06
N PHE A 3 -7.15 -23.72 6.55
CA PHE A 3 -8.15 -22.88 5.85
C PHE A 3 -7.69 -21.42 5.69
N ILE A 4 -7.17 -20.80 6.76
CA ILE A 4 -6.68 -19.41 6.74
C ILE A 4 -5.52 -19.29 5.74
N ASN A 5 -4.60 -20.25 5.74
CA ASN A 5 -3.46 -20.24 4.81
C ASN A 5 -3.92 -20.31 3.34
N LYS A 6 -4.88 -21.20 3.03
CA LYS A 6 -5.47 -21.30 1.68
C LYS A 6 -6.19 -20.02 1.28
N PHE A 7 -6.94 -19.42 2.20
CA PHE A 7 -7.60 -18.15 1.98
C PHE A 7 -6.59 -17.02 1.70
N LEU A 8 -5.54 -16.89 2.51
CA LEU A 8 -4.50 -15.89 2.30
C LEU A 8 -3.81 -16.06 0.94
N VAL A 9 -3.62 -17.29 0.44
CA VAL A 9 -3.12 -17.53 -0.92
C VAL A 9 -4.08 -16.99 -1.97
N PHE A 10 -5.36 -17.32 -1.85
CA PHE A 10 -6.39 -16.85 -2.78
C PHE A 10 -6.50 -15.31 -2.78
N ASP A 11 -6.64 -14.71 -1.59
CA ASP A 11 -6.69 -13.25 -1.43
C ASP A 11 -5.45 -12.58 -2.03
N SER A 12 -4.26 -13.12 -1.72
CA SER A 12 -3.02 -12.57 -2.26
C SER A 12 -2.95 -12.68 -3.78
N ALA A 13 -3.39 -13.79 -4.36
CA ALA A 13 -3.40 -13.95 -5.82
C ALA A 13 -4.39 -12.96 -6.47
N PHE A 14 -5.62 -12.88 -5.94
CA PHE A 14 -6.65 -11.99 -6.46
C PHE A 14 -6.22 -10.52 -6.39
N ALA A 15 -5.74 -10.08 -5.23
CA ALA A 15 -5.31 -8.70 -5.03
C ALA A 15 -4.01 -8.38 -5.77
N PHE A 16 -3.08 -9.32 -5.90
CA PHE A 16 -1.88 -9.13 -6.72
C PHE A 16 -2.25 -8.93 -8.20
N LEU A 17 -3.11 -9.78 -8.76
CA LEU A 17 -3.59 -9.63 -10.13
C LEU A 17 -4.32 -8.30 -10.33
N SER A 18 -5.20 -7.94 -9.40
CA SER A 18 -5.91 -6.65 -9.44
C SER A 18 -4.93 -5.46 -9.40
N GLY A 19 -3.95 -5.50 -8.49
CA GLY A 19 -2.93 -4.45 -8.36
C GLY A 19 -2.06 -4.32 -9.61
N ILE A 20 -1.64 -5.43 -10.20
CA ILE A 20 -0.87 -5.45 -11.45
C ILE A 20 -1.70 -4.93 -12.64
N LEU A 21 -2.98 -5.27 -12.73
CA LEU A 21 -3.87 -4.74 -13.77
C LEU A 21 -4.00 -3.22 -13.66
N VAL A 22 -4.23 -2.69 -12.45
CA VAL A 22 -4.27 -1.24 -12.22
C VAL A 22 -2.92 -0.59 -12.53
N TYR A 23 -1.81 -1.25 -12.20
CA TYR A 23 -0.48 -0.75 -12.49
C TYR A 23 -0.17 -0.69 -13.98
N LEU A 24 -0.49 -1.73 -14.75
CA LEU A 24 -0.10 -1.82 -16.16
C LEU A 24 -1.07 -1.10 -17.09
N PHE A 25 -2.36 -1.05 -16.73
CA PHE A 25 -3.44 -0.50 -17.55
C PHE A 25 -4.18 0.67 -16.87
N PRO A 26 -3.47 1.69 -16.35
CA PRO A 26 -4.11 2.73 -15.55
C PRO A 26 -5.07 3.60 -16.35
N ALA A 27 -4.83 3.80 -17.66
CA ALA A 27 -5.72 4.59 -18.51
C ALA A 27 -7.06 3.90 -18.77
N GLN A 28 -7.03 2.59 -19.04
CA GLN A 28 -8.23 1.78 -19.25
C GLN A 28 -9.05 1.68 -17.96
N ILE A 29 -8.38 1.46 -16.83
CA ILE A 29 -9.04 1.45 -15.52
C ILE A 29 -9.61 2.83 -15.18
N GLY A 30 -8.86 3.89 -15.41
CA GLY A 30 -9.30 5.27 -15.19
C GLY A 30 -10.54 5.62 -16.02
N GLY A 31 -10.53 5.32 -17.32
CA GLY A 31 -11.66 5.56 -18.22
C GLY A 31 -12.88 4.67 -17.97
N PHE A 32 -12.70 3.48 -17.39
CA PHE A 32 -13.82 2.66 -16.92
C PHE A 32 -14.44 3.24 -15.63
N PHE A 33 -13.59 3.76 -14.74
CA PHE A 33 -13.97 4.19 -13.41
C PHE A 33 -14.59 5.60 -13.39
N PHE A 34 -13.93 6.58 -14.00
CA PHE A 34 -14.38 7.96 -14.01
C PHE A 34 -15.27 8.28 -15.22
N GLN A 35 -16.28 9.12 -15.02
CA GLN A 35 -17.16 9.62 -16.08
C GLN A 35 -16.59 10.87 -16.77
N LYS A 36 -15.26 10.92 -16.91
CA LYS A 36 -14.52 12.01 -17.52
C LYS A 36 -13.25 11.49 -18.16
N GLU A 37 -12.65 12.31 -19.01
CA GLU A 37 -11.31 12.04 -19.53
C GLU A 37 -10.28 12.05 -18.39
N THR A 38 -9.42 11.03 -18.36
CA THR A 38 -8.36 10.91 -17.37
C THR A 38 -7.03 11.30 -17.99
N ASP A 39 -6.16 11.88 -17.17
CA ASP A 39 -4.86 12.39 -17.61
C ASP A 39 -3.68 11.61 -16.99
N GLY A 40 -2.47 12.07 -17.30
CA GLY A 40 -1.23 11.47 -16.82
C GLY A 40 -1.07 11.48 -15.29
N VAL A 41 -1.73 12.39 -14.58
CA VAL A 41 -1.70 12.44 -13.11
C VAL A 41 -2.60 11.34 -12.55
N HIS A 42 -3.79 11.14 -13.10
CA HIS A 42 -4.65 10.01 -12.74
C HIS A 42 -3.92 8.68 -12.95
N TRP A 43 -3.26 8.53 -14.09
CA TRP A 43 -2.61 7.26 -14.43
C TRP A 43 -1.42 6.96 -13.53
N HIS A 44 -0.66 7.99 -13.17
CA HIS A 44 0.40 7.87 -12.18
C HIS A 44 -0.14 7.47 -10.79
N LEU A 45 -1.19 8.13 -10.30
CA LEU A 45 -1.78 7.80 -9.00
C LEU A 45 -2.35 6.38 -8.98
N LEU A 46 -3.02 5.96 -10.05
CA LEU A 46 -3.48 4.57 -10.23
C LEU A 46 -2.31 3.58 -10.21
N ARG A 47 -1.20 3.87 -10.90
CA ARG A 47 0.02 3.06 -10.81
C ARG A 47 0.51 2.92 -9.37
N CYS A 48 0.61 4.02 -8.63
CA CYS A 48 1.03 3.98 -7.24
C CYS A 48 0.08 3.11 -6.39
N VAL A 49 -1.24 3.27 -6.53
CA VAL A 49 -2.25 2.44 -5.85
C VAL A 49 -2.11 0.96 -6.22
N GLY A 50 -2.02 0.65 -7.51
CA GLY A 50 -1.85 -0.72 -8.00
C GLY A 50 -0.58 -1.39 -7.48
N GLY A 51 0.53 -0.62 -7.45
CA GLY A 51 1.80 -1.05 -6.90
C GLY A 51 1.75 -1.34 -5.40
N GLN A 52 1.07 -0.48 -4.62
CA GLN A 52 0.85 -0.70 -3.19
C GLN A 52 0.01 -1.95 -2.92
N VAL A 53 -1.07 -2.16 -3.69
CA VAL A 53 -1.93 -3.35 -3.57
C VAL A 53 -1.15 -4.62 -3.92
N ALA A 54 -0.33 -4.60 -4.97
CA ALA A 54 0.53 -5.73 -5.35
C ALA A 54 1.58 -6.03 -4.26
N ALA A 55 2.22 -4.99 -3.71
CA ALA A 55 3.20 -5.14 -2.63
C ALA A 55 2.58 -5.69 -1.33
N SER A 56 1.41 -5.20 -0.92
CA SER A 56 0.66 -5.74 0.22
C SER A 56 0.31 -7.22 0.00
N SER A 57 -0.08 -7.58 -1.21
CA SER A 57 -0.42 -8.96 -1.56
C SER A 57 0.80 -9.89 -1.55
N PHE A 58 1.98 -9.39 -1.95
CA PHE A 58 3.24 -10.10 -1.79
C PHE A 58 3.54 -10.40 -0.31
N VAL A 59 3.35 -9.43 0.59
CA VAL A 59 3.53 -9.62 2.03
C VAL A 59 2.56 -10.68 2.57
N SER A 60 1.27 -10.57 2.24
CA SER A 60 0.25 -11.55 2.63
C SER A 60 0.59 -12.96 2.16
N TYR A 61 1.06 -13.10 0.91
CA TYR A 61 1.48 -14.39 0.38
C TYR A 61 2.66 -14.96 1.17
N LYS A 62 3.66 -14.13 1.52
CA LYS A 62 4.84 -14.58 2.27
C LYS A 62 4.50 -15.01 3.69
N PHE A 63 3.49 -14.38 4.32
CA PHE A 63 3.01 -14.73 5.66
C PHE A 63 2.00 -15.88 5.72
N ARG A 64 1.57 -16.43 4.58
CA ARG A 64 0.60 -17.54 4.53
C ARG A 64 0.96 -18.74 5.39
N ASN A 65 2.25 -18.98 5.66
CA ASN A 65 2.75 -20.10 6.46
C ASN A 65 3.47 -19.63 7.74
N SER A 66 3.31 -18.37 8.11
CA SER A 66 3.92 -17.78 9.30
C SER A 66 3.01 -17.96 10.53
N PRO A 67 3.52 -17.74 11.75
CA PRO A 67 2.71 -17.77 12.96
C PRO A 67 1.53 -16.79 12.89
N THR A 68 0.48 -17.05 13.66
CA THR A 68 -0.74 -16.22 13.68
C THR A 68 -0.45 -14.76 14.01
N THR A 69 0.58 -14.47 14.81
CA THR A 69 1.01 -13.10 15.15
C THR A 69 1.49 -12.30 13.94
N SER A 70 2.11 -12.95 12.95
CA SER A 70 2.49 -12.33 11.67
C SER A 70 1.34 -12.34 10.68
N GLN A 71 0.49 -13.39 10.67
CA GLN A 71 -0.69 -13.42 9.81
C GLN A 71 -1.70 -12.32 10.13
N THR A 72 -1.81 -11.92 11.41
CA THR A 72 -2.70 -10.82 11.85
C THR A 72 -2.51 -9.54 11.05
N VAL A 73 -1.28 -9.16 10.69
CA VAL A 73 -1.07 -7.94 9.89
C VAL A 73 -1.66 -8.04 8.49
N CYS A 74 -1.73 -9.24 7.90
CA CYS A 74 -2.36 -9.45 6.60
C CYS A 74 -3.85 -9.07 6.65
N HIS A 75 -4.51 -9.34 7.78
CA HIS A 75 -5.89 -8.93 8.00
C HIS A 75 -5.99 -7.42 8.19
N PHE A 76 -5.13 -6.81 9.01
CA PHE A 76 -5.17 -5.35 9.18
C PHE A 76 -4.87 -4.57 7.89
N THR A 77 -3.94 -5.04 7.06
CA THR A 77 -3.64 -4.44 5.75
C THR A 77 -4.79 -4.56 4.75
N ARG A 78 -5.84 -5.34 5.06
CA ARG A 78 -7.09 -5.38 4.29
C ARG A 78 -8.21 -4.61 4.96
N LEU A 79 -8.33 -4.70 6.30
CA LEU A 79 -9.37 -4.03 7.07
C LEU A 79 -9.24 -2.50 7.04
N ILE A 80 -8.06 -1.96 7.34
CA ILE A 80 -7.82 -0.52 7.36
C ILE A 80 -8.18 0.14 6.02
N PRO A 81 -7.64 -0.33 4.88
CA PRO A 81 -7.98 0.29 3.61
C PRO A 81 -9.44 0.04 3.22
N SER A 82 -10.02 -1.11 3.53
CA SER A 82 -11.43 -1.36 3.23
C SER A 82 -12.35 -0.35 3.93
N VAL A 83 -12.12 -0.07 5.23
CA VAL A 83 -12.92 0.94 5.96
C VAL A 83 -12.73 2.32 5.35
N LEU A 84 -11.48 2.76 5.18
CA LEU A 84 -11.20 4.13 4.75
C LEU A 84 -11.60 4.38 3.29
N ILE A 85 -11.38 3.42 2.39
CA ILE A 85 -11.82 3.51 0.99
C ILE A 85 -13.35 3.50 0.92
N LEU A 86 -14.05 2.73 1.77
CA LEU A 86 -15.52 2.76 1.80
C LEU A 86 -16.04 4.15 2.20
N MET A 87 -15.41 4.80 3.18
CA MET A 87 -15.74 6.19 3.54
C MET A 87 -15.46 7.16 2.39
N LEU A 88 -14.34 7.00 1.68
CA LEU A 88 -14.04 7.80 0.48
C LEU A 88 -15.05 7.58 -0.64
N ILE A 89 -15.51 6.34 -0.83
CA ILE A 89 -16.55 6.02 -1.83
C ILE A 89 -17.87 6.69 -1.47
N PHE A 90 -18.30 6.64 -0.20
CA PHE A 90 -19.53 7.33 0.20
C PHE A 90 -19.40 8.85 0.06
N GLN A 91 -18.24 9.40 0.38
CA GLN A 91 -17.97 10.83 0.24
C GLN A 91 -17.99 11.29 -1.23
N ILE A 92 -17.32 10.57 -2.14
CA ILE A 92 -17.30 10.95 -3.57
C ILE A 92 -18.69 10.78 -4.21
N GLU A 93 -19.46 9.78 -3.78
CA GLU A 93 -20.84 9.55 -4.23
C GLU A 93 -21.79 10.64 -3.74
N SER A 94 -21.60 11.16 -2.52
CA SER A 94 -22.43 12.24 -1.97
C SER A 94 -22.08 13.61 -2.54
N GLU A 95 -20.79 13.95 -2.59
CA GLU A 95 -20.31 15.28 -2.98
C GLU A 95 -20.25 15.47 -4.51
N THR A 96 -19.95 14.40 -5.24
CA THR A 96 -19.75 14.43 -6.71
C THR A 96 -20.39 13.21 -7.40
N PRO A 97 -21.73 13.10 -7.38
CA PRO A 97 -22.44 11.88 -7.81
C PRO A 97 -22.22 11.48 -9.28
N ASN A 98 -21.83 12.43 -10.13
CA ASN A 98 -21.60 12.22 -11.56
C ASN A 98 -20.11 12.05 -11.93
N LEU A 99 -19.20 11.97 -10.95
CA LEU A 99 -17.77 11.87 -11.22
C LEU A 99 -17.31 10.44 -11.52
N VAL A 100 -17.92 9.45 -10.85
CA VAL A 100 -17.54 8.04 -10.93
C VAL A 100 -18.71 7.22 -11.44
N ASN A 101 -18.42 6.22 -12.26
CA ASN A 101 -19.40 5.29 -12.79
C ASN A 101 -20.15 4.58 -11.62
N PRO A 102 -21.49 4.73 -11.51
CA PRO A 102 -22.25 4.14 -10.41
C PRO A 102 -22.11 2.61 -10.31
N LYS A 103 -21.96 1.91 -11.44
CA LYS A 103 -21.74 0.46 -11.45
C LYS A 103 -20.37 0.11 -10.87
N ALA A 104 -19.35 0.89 -11.20
CA ALA A 104 -18.01 0.70 -10.65
C ALA A 104 -18.00 0.97 -9.13
N LEU A 105 -18.66 2.03 -8.67
CA LEU A 105 -18.84 2.31 -7.24
C LEU A 105 -19.55 1.17 -6.51
N LEU A 106 -20.63 0.62 -7.09
CA LEU A 106 -21.36 -0.49 -6.49
C LEU A 106 -20.47 -1.74 -6.34
N VAL A 107 -19.70 -2.08 -7.38
CA VAL A 107 -18.74 -3.19 -7.34
C VAL A 107 -17.68 -2.96 -6.27
N LEU A 108 -17.10 -1.76 -6.18
CA LEU A 108 -16.11 -1.44 -5.15
C LEU A 108 -16.69 -1.51 -3.74
N LYS A 109 -17.91 -0.97 -3.51
CA LYS A 109 -18.60 -1.07 -2.22
C LYS A 109 -18.78 -2.54 -1.80
N PHE A 110 -19.28 -3.37 -2.71
CA PHE A 110 -19.46 -4.79 -2.44
C PHE A 110 -18.14 -5.49 -2.13
N LEU A 111 -17.08 -5.18 -2.89
CA LEU A 111 -15.74 -5.75 -2.68
C LEU A 111 -15.16 -5.33 -1.32
N MET A 112 -15.24 -4.05 -0.95
CA MET A 112 -14.74 -3.53 0.33
C MET A 112 -15.50 -4.10 1.52
N ILE A 113 -16.84 -4.18 1.44
CA ILE A 113 -17.68 -4.76 2.51
C ILE A 113 -17.40 -6.26 2.65
N SER A 114 -17.31 -6.99 1.54
CA SER A 114 -17.03 -8.43 1.56
C SER A 114 -15.63 -8.73 2.10
N THR A 115 -14.64 -7.91 1.74
CA THR A 115 -13.27 -7.99 2.29
C THR A 115 -13.28 -7.70 3.79
N LEU A 116 -13.97 -6.64 4.22
CA LEU A 116 -14.12 -6.28 5.63
C LEU A 116 -14.70 -7.44 6.45
N LEU A 117 -15.88 -7.93 6.06
CA LEU A 117 -16.57 -9.01 6.79
C LEU A 117 -15.71 -10.27 6.84
N THR A 118 -15.12 -10.66 5.71
CA THR A 118 -14.29 -11.86 5.64
C THR A 118 -13.08 -11.75 6.55
N HIS A 119 -12.34 -10.64 6.51
CA HIS A 119 -11.15 -10.45 7.33
C HIS A 119 -11.48 -10.28 8.82
N VAL A 120 -12.61 -9.67 9.20
CA VAL A 120 -13.07 -9.62 10.60
C VAL A 120 -13.39 -11.03 11.11
N ILE A 121 -14.08 -11.86 10.32
CA ILE A 121 -14.40 -13.24 10.69
C ILE A 121 -13.12 -14.07 10.87
N LEU A 122 -12.18 -13.96 9.92
CA LEU A 122 -10.91 -14.68 9.98
C LEU A 122 -10.05 -14.24 11.16
N LEU A 123 -9.97 -12.92 11.41
CA LEU A 123 -9.21 -12.36 12.53
C LEU A 123 -9.83 -12.72 13.89
N SER A 124 -11.16 -12.79 13.97
CA SER A 124 -11.86 -13.27 15.17
C SER A 124 -11.59 -14.75 15.40
N LYS A 125 -11.60 -15.57 14.35
CA LYS A 125 -11.21 -17.00 14.43
C LYS A 125 -9.75 -17.21 14.81
N SER A 126 -8.85 -16.28 14.46
CA SER A 126 -7.43 -16.35 14.84
C SER A 126 -7.13 -15.76 16.22
N GLY A 127 -8.14 -15.17 16.88
CA GLY A 127 -8.04 -14.68 18.26
C GLY A 127 -7.27 -13.36 18.41
N TRP A 128 -7.24 -12.52 17.37
CA TRP A 128 -6.68 -11.15 17.44
C TRP A 128 -5.24 -11.06 17.96
N LYS A 129 -4.43 -12.11 17.76
CA LYS A 129 -3.06 -12.18 18.30
C LYS A 129 -2.16 -11.15 17.62
N THR A 130 -1.73 -10.14 18.36
CA THR A 130 -0.58 -9.28 18.04
C THR A 130 0.62 -9.79 18.83
N GLY A 131 1.85 -9.64 18.32
CA GLY A 131 3.04 -10.25 18.93
C GLY A 131 3.20 -9.91 20.43
N THR A 132 3.80 -10.80 21.21
CA THR A 132 3.73 -10.75 22.69
C THR A 132 4.96 -10.11 23.35
N LYS A 133 6.09 -10.00 22.64
CA LYS A 133 7.36 -9.49 23.19
C LYS A 133 8.13 -8.70 22.16
N LEU A 134 8.73 -7.59 22.59
CA LEU A 134 9.65 -6.80 21.78
C LEU A 134 10.94 -7.59 21.53
N ALA A 135 11.40 -7.63 20.28
CA ALA A 135 12.70 -8.20 19.91
C ALA A 135 13.85 -7.23 20.27
N VAL A 136 14.20 -7.14 21.55
CA VAL A 136 15.15 -6.15 22.10
C VAL A 136 16.57 -6.26 21.51
N SER A 137 16.97 -7.44 21.05
CA SER A 137 18.34 -7.72 20.57
C SER A 137 18.71 -7.09 19.22
N ASN A 138 17.78 -6.44 18.51
CA ASN A 138 18.00 -5.87 17.17
C ASN A 138 17.79 -4.34 17.14
N VAL A 139 18.53 -3.58 17.94
CA VAL A 139 18.35 -2.12 18.10
C VAL A 139 18.34 -1.38 16.76
N PHE A 140 19.33 -1.61 15.90
CA PHE A 140 19.41 -0.93 14.59
C PHE A 140 18.26 -1.31 13.66
N GLY A 141 17.89 -2.59 13.61
CA GLY A 141 16.72 -3.02 12.83
C GLY A 141 15.42 -2.45 13.37
N ASN A 142 15.26 -2.39 14.70
CA ASN A 142 14.09 -1.82 15.35
C ASN A 142 13.94 -0.32 15.02
N PHE A 143 15.05 0.42 15.03
CA PHE A 143 15.09 1.81 14.57
C PHE A 143 14.60 1.94 13.13
N LEU A 144 15.10 1.11 12.21
CA LEU A 144 14.70 1.16 10.80
C LEU A 144 13.23 0.78 10.57
N TYR A 145 12.70 -0.21 11.30
CA TYR A 145 11.26 -0.53 11.25
C TYR A 145 10.40 0.63 11.73
N GLN A 146 10.83 1.34 12.77
CA GLN A 146 10.10 2.51 13.28
C GLN A 146 10.19 3.70 12.33
N LEU A 147 11.37 3.96 11.76
CA LEU A 147 11.53 4.99 10.74
C LEU A 147 10.63 4.73 9.53
N ASP A 148 10.53 3.47 9.09
CA ASP A 148 9.62 3.07 8.02
C ASP A 148 8.14 3.26 8.39
N ALA A 149 7.75 2.85 9.60
CA ALA A 149 6.39 3.04 10.09
C ALA A 149 6.01 4.53 10.16
N LEU A 150 6.91 5.38 10.68
CA LEU A 150 6.74 6.83 10.73
C LEU A 150 6.63 7.45 9.34
N ALA A 151 7.54 7.11 8.43
CA ALA A 151 7.48 7.59 7.05
C ALA A 151 6.15 7.21 6.39
N SER A 152 5.73 5.95 6.57
CA SER A 152 4.49 5.43 5.98
C SER A 152 3.24 6.10 6.50
N ILE A 153 3.11 6.28 7.82
CA ILE A 153 1.92 6.94 8.39
C ILE A 153 1.90 8.44 8.09
N CYS A 154 3.04 9.13 8.16
CA CYS A 154 3.11 10.56 7.87
C CYS A 154 2.82 10.86 6.39
N ILE A 155 3.46 10.14 5.46
CA ILE A 155 3.20 10.29 4.02
C ILE A 155 1.73 9.94 3.72
N GLY A 156 1.23 8.84 4.30
CA GLY A 156 -0.15 8.42 4.12
C GLY A 156 -1.16 9.46 4.62
N ALA A 157 -0.93 10.03 5.80
CA ALA A 157 -1.76 11.10 6.36
C ALA A 157 -1.73 12.36 5.49
N CYS A 158 -0.56 12.78 5.00
CA CYS A 158 -0.45 13.93 4.10
C CYS A 158 -1.25 13.70 2.80
N TRP A 159 -1.17 12.52 2.20
CA TRP A 159 -1.95 12.19 0.99
C TRP A 159 -3.45 12.05 1.24
N MET A 160 -3.83 11.58 2.41
CA MET A 160 -5.24 11.49 2.81
C MET A 160 -5.87 12.87 3.04
N THR A 161 -5.11 13.82 3.60
CA THR A 161 -5.66 15.12 3.99
C THR A 161 -5.44 16.20 2.94
N PHE A 162 -4.29 16.20 2.24
CA PHE A 162 -3.83 17.31 1.41
C PHE A 162 -3.33 16.91 0.00
N PRO A 163 -4.03 16.04 -0.76
CA PRO A 163 -3.52 15.57 -2.05
C PRO A 163 -3.35 16.70 -3.08
N LYS A 164 -4.30 17.63 -3.19
CA LYS A 164 -4.20 18.78 -4.12
C LYS A 164 -3.01 19.69 -3.77
N TRP A 165 -2.76 19.92 -2.48
CA TRP A 165 -1.60 20.70 -2.03
C TRP A 165 -0.28 19.98 -2.31
N LEU A 166 -0.20 18.67 -2.08
CA LEU A 166 0.99 17.89 -2.42
C LEU A 166 1.29 17.95 -3.91
N LEU A 167 0.27 17.86 -4.76
CA LEU A 167 0.42 17.97 -6.22
C LEU A 167 0.58 19.41 -6.71
N HIS A 168 0.35 20.40 -5.85
CA HIS A 168 0.42 21.81 -6.23
C HIS A 168 1.81 22.15 -6.77
N ARG A 169 1.84 22.84 -7.91
CA ARG A 169 3.06 23.18 -8.68
C ARG A 169 3.85 21.98 -9.20
N GLN A 170 3.48 20.73 -8.91
CA GLN A 170 4.09 19.53 -9.50
C GLN A 170 3.44 19.13 -10.82
N VAL A 171 2.17 19.51 -11.01
CA VAL A 171 1.38 19.19 -12.21
C VAL A 171 1.08 20.45 -13.02
N LEU A 172 0.84 20.25 -14.32
CA LEU A 172 0.47 21.28 -15.29
C LEU A 172 -1.02 21.21 -15.69
N VAL A 173 -1.74 20.19 -15.20
CA VAL A 173 -3.18 20.01 -15.39
C VAL A 173 -3.95 20.59 -14.20
N GLU A 174 -5.20 20.95 -14.43
CA GLU A 174 -6.11 21.37 -13.37
C GLU A 174 -6.48 20.18 -12.48
N LEU A 175 -6.31 20.35 -11.17
CA LEU A 175 -6.60 19.32 -10.19
C LEU A 175 -8.04 19.44 -9.71
N ASP A 176 -8.76 18.32 -9.78
CA ASP A 176 -10.16 18.20 -9.39
C ASP A 176 -10.37 17.07 -8.37
N GLU A 177 -11.63 16.75 -8.09
CA GLU A 177 -12.05 15.80 -7.07
C GLU A 177 -11.64 14.36 -7.42
N SER A 178 -11.45 14.04 -8.72
CA SER A 178 -11.00 12.72 -9.14
C SER A 178 -9.52 12.47 -8.81
N HIS A 179 -8.69 13.49 -8.99
CA HIS A 179 -7.29 13.47 -8.54
C HIS A 179 -7.19 13.34 -7.03
N GLU A 180 -8.02 14.10 -6.31
CA GLU A 180 -8.08 14.08 -4.86
C GLU A 180 -8.49 12.70 -4.35
N PHE A 181 -9.54 12.09 -4.91
CA PHE A 181 -9.96 10.74 -4.54
C PHE A 181 -8.85 9.70 -4.72
N LEU A 182 -8.17 9.68 -5.87
CA LEU A 182 -7.05 8.76 -6.10
C LEU A 182 -5.88 9.01 -5.15
N GLY A 183 -5.55 10.29 -4.91
CA GLY A 183 -4.52 10.69 -3.94
C GLY A 183 -4.84 10.20 -2.53
N ARG A 184 -6.11 10.33 -2.11
CA ARG A 184 -6.57 9.83 -0.80
C ARG A 184 -6.53 8.30 -0.73
N VAL A 185 -6.95 7.58 -1.77
CA VAL A 185 -6.84 6.11 -1.83
C VAL A 185 -5.38 5.65 -1.72
N MET A 186 -4.45 6.35 -2.38
CA MET A 186 -3.01 6.11 -2.22
C MET A 186 -2.54 6.36 -0.79
N GLY A 187 -3.00 7.44 -0.16
CA GLY A 187 -2.72 7.77 1.24
C GLY A 187 -3.21 6.69 2.21
N VAL A 188 -4.43 6.19 2.01
CA VAL A 188 -5.01 5.09 2.78
C VAL A 188 -4.14 3.83 2.74
N ASN A 189 -3.63 3.46 1.56
CA ASN A 189 -2.74 2.31 1.43
C ASN A 189 -1.40 2.49 2.16
N PHE A 190 -0.85 3.71 2.18
CA PHE A 190 0.33 4.01 3.00
C PHE A 190 0.04 3.87 4.49
N ILE A 191 -1.09 4.41 4.96
CA ILE A 191 -1.54 4.23 6.35
C ILE A 191 -1.68 2.74 6.65
N ALA A 192 -2.34 1.96 5.79
CA ALA A 192 -2.46 0.52 6.02
C ALA A 192 -1.08 -0.17 6.13
N SER A 193 -0.10 0.22 5.31
CA SER A 193 1.21 -0.44 5.28
C SER A 193 2.10 -0.18 6.49
N TYR A 194 1.89 0.90 7.27
CA TYR A 194 2.70 1.16 8.47
C TYR A 194 2.58 0.02 9.49
N ILE A 195 1.42 -0.67 9.51
CA ILE A 195 1.13 -1.70 10.51
C ILE A 195 2.08 -2.89 10.40
N VAL A 196 2.59 -3.18 9.20
CA VAL A 196 3.55 -4.26 8.96
C VAL A 196 4.85 -3.94 9.70
N SER A 197 5.38 -2.74 9.52
CA SER A 197 6.66 -2.32 10.11
C SER A 197 6.56 -2.12 11.62
N THR A 198 5.45 -1.59 12.14
CA THR A 198 5.28 -1.48 13.59
C THR A 198 5.16 -2.83 14.28
N HIS A 199 4.51 -3.81 13.64
CA HIS A 199 4.36 -5.16 14.22
C HIS A 199 5.62 -6.02 14.07
N ALA A 200 6.50 -5.69 13.11
CA ALA A 200 7.76 -6.41 12.91
C ALA A 200 8.64 -6.43 14.18
N LEU A 201 8.51 -5.41 15.04
CA LEU A 201 9.17 -5.34 16.34
C LEU A 201 8.80 -6.49 17.29
N TYR A 202 7.62 -7.08 17.11
CA TYR A 202 7.03 -8.08 18.00
C TYR A 202 7.01 -9.49 17.40
N TRP A 203 7.63 -9.68 16.24
CA TRP A 203 7.78 -11.01 15.65
C TRP A 203 9.08 -11.64 16.11
N GLU A 204 9.00 -12.87 16.61
CA GLU A 204 10.17 -13.65 17.03
C GLU A 204 10.98 -14.15 15.83
N SER A 205 10.28 -14.49 14.74
CA SER A 205 10.85 -15.01 13.51
C SER A 205 11.59 -13.92 12.71
N GLU A 206 12.90 -14.09 12.54
CA GLU A 206 13.72 -13.22 11.69
C GLU A 206 13.25 -13.26 10.23
N LYS A 207 12.81 -14.43 9.76
CA LYS A 207 12.24 -14.58 8.42
C LYS A 207 11.04 -13.66 8.24
N ASP A 208 10.16 -13.58 9.24
CA ASP A 208 8.95 -12.76 9.14
C ASP A 208 9.29 -11.27 9.21
N ARG A 209 10.26 -10.88 10.06
CA ARG A 209 10.80 -9.52 10.08
C ARG A 209 11.37 -9.10 8.71
N ASN A 210 12.15 -9.98 8.08
CA ASN A 210 12.72 -9.73 6.76
C ASN A 210 11.64 -9.55 5.68
N VAL A 211 10.48 -10.22 5.80
CA VAL A 211 9.35 -10.05 4.88
C VAL A 211 8.77 -8.63 4.94
N ALA A 212 8.79 -7.96 6.10
CA ALA A 212 8.38 -6.55 6.18
C ALA A 212 9.27 -5.65 5.31
N VAL A 213 10.59 -5.88 5.36
CA VAL A 213 11.56 -5.14 4.53
C VAL A 213 11.38 -5.48 3.05
N ASP A 214 11.25 -6.77 2.71
CA ASP A 214 10.98 -7.19 1.33
C ASP A 214 9.71 -6.51 0.78
N GLY A 215 8.64 -6.46 1.59
CA GLY A 215 7.38 -5.80 1.23
C GLY A 215 7.57 -4.30 0.96
N ARG A 216 8.33 -3.60 1.81
CA ARG A 216 8.64 -2.18 1.59
C ARG A 216 9.46 -1.98 0.33
N VAL A 217 10.47 -2.80 0.07
CA VAL A 217 11.28 -2.74 -1.15
C VAL A 217 10.39 -2.85 -2.40
N VAL A 218 9.49 -3.85 -2.44
CA VAL A 218 8.56 -4.03 -3.57
C VAL A 218 7.65 -2.82 -3.74
N CYS A 219 7.10 -2.29 -2.63
CA CYS A 219 6.23 -1.11 -2.64
C CYS A 219 6.97 0.13 -3.19
N CYS A 220 8.16 0.42 -2.65
CA CYS A 220 8.97 1.57 -3.04
C CYS A 220 9.43 1.48 -4.51
N ILE A 221 9.85 0.31 -4.98
CA ILE A 221 10.21 0.09 -6.40
C ILE A 221 8.99 0.33 -7.30
N ALA A 222 7.82 -0.19 -6.95
CA ALA A 222 6.62 -0.02 -7.76
C ALA A 222 6.22 1.47 -7.87
N ILE A 223 6.24 2.20 -6.75
CA ILE A 223 5.94 3.64 -6.71
C ILE A 223 7.00 4.42 -7.49
N LEU A 224 8.29 4.17 -7.26
CA LEU A 224 9.38 4.84 -7.97
C LEU A 224 9.29 4.59 -9.49
N GLY A 225 8.94 3.36 -9.90
CA GLY A 225 8.66 3.04 -11.30
C GLY A 225 7.51 3.87 -11.86
N GLY A 226 6.43 4.06 -11.09
CA GLY A 226 5.32 4.94 -11.46
C GLY A 226 5.71 6.42 -11.53
N GLN A 227 6.59 6.88 -10.65
CA GLN A 227 7.14 8.25 -10.61
C GLN A 227 8.09 8.52 -11.79
N ILE A 228 8.90 7.55 -12.19
CA ILE A 228 9.76 7.69 -13.38
C ILE A 228 8.90 7.63 -14.65
N TRP A 229 7.93 6.71 -14.70
CA TRP A 229 7.02 6.58 -15.83
C TRP A 229 6.19 7.85 -16.09
N SER A 230 5.81 8.58 -15.04
CA SER A 230 5.02 9.80 -15.16
C SER A 230 5.69 10.86 -16.05
N GLN A 231 7.03 10.84 -16.14
CA GLN A 231 7.83 11.73 -16.99
C GLN A 231 7.57 11.55 -18.49
N THR A 232 6.85 10.50 -18.90
CA THR A 232 6.49 10.24 -20.30
C THR A 232 5.37 11.14 -20.82
N TYR A 233 4.69 11.92 -19.95
CA TYR A 233 3.60 12.82 -20.32
C TYR A 233 3.90 14.26 -19.94
N GLN A 234 3.46 15.20 -20.78
CA GLN A 234 3.61 16.65 -20.58
C GLN A 234 2.60 17.23 -19.58
N HIS A 235 2.20 16.46 -18.56
CA HIS A 235 1.29 16.88 -17.48
C HIS A 235 2.02 17.21 -16.17
N TRP A 236 3.34 17.03 -16.15
CA TRP A 236 4.18 17.21 -14.97
C TRP A 236 5.13 18.39 -15.18
N SER A 237 5.31 19.17 -14.13
CA SER A 237 6.31 20.24 -14.09
C SER A 237 7.66 19.71 -13.60
N GLY A 238 8.71 20.53 -13.71
CA GLY A 238 10.01 20.22 -13.12
C GLY A 238 9.99 20.03 -11.60
N ASN A 239 8.96 20.51 -10.88
CA ASN A 239 8.87 20.31 -9.43
C ASN A 239 8.47 18.87 -9.07
N HIS A 240 8.02 18.05 -10.03
CA HIS A 240 7.71 16.65 -9.78
C HIS A 240 8.94 15.84 -9.30
N TRP A 241 10.15 16.32 -9.59
CA TRP A 241 11.40 15.74 -9.08
C TRP A 241 11.49 15.71 -7.56
N VAL A 242 10.73 16.53 -6.82
CA VAL A 242 10.60 16.44 -5.36
C VAL A 242 10.01 15.08 -4.96
N GLY A 243 8.92 14.68 -5.61
CA GLY A 243 8.28 13.38 -5.39
C GLY A 243 9.19 12.20 -5.76
N ILE A 244 9.85 12.29 -6.92
CA ILE A 244 10.84 11.29 -7.36
C ILE A 244 11.98 11.17 -6.35
N SER A 245 12.51 12.28 -5.84
CA SER A 245 13.62 12.28 -4.88
C SER A 245 13.23 11.66 -3.54
N LEU A 246 12.01 11.94 -3.04
CA LEU A 246 11.48 11.34 -1.81
C LEU A 246 11.40 9.81 -1.94
N PHE A 247 10.78 9.30 -3.00
CA PHE A 247 10.62 7.86 -3.20
C PHE A 247 11.93 7.17 -3.59
N SER A 248 12.85 7.87 -4.27
CA SER A 248 14.20 7.37 -4.51
C SER A 248 14.95 7.16 -3.20
N THR A 249 14.92 8.16 -2.31
CA THR A 249 15.56 8.08 -0.99
C THR A 249 15.00 6.93 -0.17
N TRP A 250 13.67 6.80 -0.10
CA TRP A 250 13.04 5.71 0.64
C TRP A 250 13.36 4.34 0.03
N THR A 251 13.41 4.22 -1.30
CA THR A 251 13.81 3.00 -2.00
C THR A 251 15.25 2.61 -1.66
N VAL A 252 16.19 3.56 -1.71
CA VAL A 252 17.60 3.32 -1.38
C VAL A 252 17.74 2.86 0.08
N ILE A 253 17.08 3.52 1.02
CA ILE A 253 17.10 3.13 2.43
C ILE A 253 16.58 1.70 2.61
N ALA A 254 15.47 1.34 1.96
CA ALA A 254 14.90 -0.01 2.04
C ALA A 254 15.85 -1.08 1.45
N LEU A 255 16.51 -0.79 0.32
CA LEU A 255 17.48 -1.68 -0.31
C LEU A 255 18.76 -1.85 0.53
N LEU A 256 19.28 -0.75 1.09
CA LEU A 256 20.42 -0.79 2.00
C LEU A 256 20.09 -1.62 3.25
N TYR A 257 18.89 -1.44 3.81
CA TYR A 257 18.47 -2.24 4.96
C TYR A 257 18.37 -3.73 4.60
N ARG A 258 17.78 -4.06 3.45
CA ARG A 258 17.69 -5.45 3.01
C ARG A 258 19.06 -6.08 2.77
N SER A 259 20.00 -5.31 2.25
CA SER A 259 21.38 -5.72 2.00
C SER A 259 22.11 -5.99 3.32
N TYR A 260 21.98 -5.09 4.29
CA TYR A 260 22.50 -5.25 5.65
C TYR A 260 22.00 -6.55 6.31
N LEU A 261 20.70 -6.83 6.24
CA LEU A 261 20.12 -8.07 6.77
C LEU A 261 20.66 -9.34 6.08
N THR A 262 20.94 -9.26 4.78
CA THR A 262 21.56 -10.38 4.04
C THR A 262 23.00 -10.62 4.49
N TRP A 263 23.77 -9.54 4.62
CA TRP A 263 25.18 -9.60 5.00
C TRP A 263 25.36 -10.16 6.42
N ASN A 264 24.60 -9.64 7.39
CA ASN A 264 24.67 -10.11 8.78
C ASN A 264 24.22 -11.55 8.98
N LYS A 265 23.35 -12.05 8.10
CA LYS A 265 22.95 -13.47 8.13
C LYS A 265 24.07 -14.39 7.66
N LYS A 266 24.91 -13.92 6.72
CA LYS A 266 26.08 -14.65 6.24
C LYS A 266 27.14 -14.75 7.33
N THR A 267 27.46 -13.64 7.99
CA THR A 267 28.48 -13.60 9.05
C THR A 267 28.12 -14.36 10.33
N ARG A 268 26.85 -14.68 10.58
CA ARG A 268 26.43 -15.54 11.71
C ARG A 268 26.46 -17.04 11.40
N ARG A 269 26.70 -17.42 10.14
CA ARG A 269 26.78 -18.82 9.70
C ARG A 269 28.21 -19.30 9.51
N ASP A 270 29.16 -18.37 9.47
CA ASP A 270 30.61 -18.61 9.47
C ASP A 270 31.13 -18.56 10.93
#